data_AF-A0A497SX40-F1
#
_entry.id   AF-A0A497SX40-F1
#
_cell.length_a   1.000
_cell.length_b   1.000
_cell.length_c   1.000
_cell.angle_alpha   90.00
_cell.angle_beta   90.00
_cell.angle_gamma   90.00
#
_symmetry.space_group_name_H-M   'P 1'
#
loop_
_entity.id
_entity.type
_entity.pdbx_description
1 polymer ?
#
loop_
_entity_poly.entity_id
_entity_poly.type
_entity_poly.pdbx_seq_one_letter_code
_entity_poly.pdbx_strand_id
1 'polypeptide(L)'
;MKQETQKLVDTLLPGLIACLLFILVPKPETFIEWFKEKTMVYTIFTFFYVPIAKILVTKKYSKAYTAPILLGIIFLIPYAIIMNLSLNEVIITLLQTVVAISVFSTIFNLIEGEVEKLS
;
A
#
# COMPACT_ATOMS: atom_id res chain seq x y z
N MET A 1 8.66 -21.96 -18.27
CA MET A 1 9.92 -21.90 -17.49
C MET A 1 10.91 -20.83 -17.98
N LYS A 2 11.77 -21.02 -19.01
CA LYS A 2 12.82 -20.03 -19.35
C LYS A 2 12.30 -18.61 -19.67
N GLN A 3 11.21 -18.49 -20.44
CA GLN A 3 10.62 -17.18 -20.79
C GLN A 3 9.94 -16.46 -19.63
N GLU A 4 9.31 -17.19 -18.71
CA GLU A 4 8.62 -16.59 -17.55
C GLU A 4 9.64 -16.08 -16.53
N THR A 5 10.72 -16.82 -16.29
CA THR A 5 11.83 -16.36 -15.46
C THR A 5 12.50 -15.14 -16.06
N GLN A 6 12.73 -15.11 -17.38
CA GLN A 6 13.30 -13.95 -18.06
C GLN A 6 12.42 -12.71 -17.91
N LYS A 7 11.11 -12.85 -18.15
CA LYS A 7 10.14 -11.76 -18.00
C LYS A 7 10.06 -11.25 -16.56
N LEU A 8 10.14 -12.14 -15.58
CA LEU A 8 10.14 -11.78 -14.16
C LEU A 8 11.42 -11.01 -13.79
N VAL A 9 12.57 -11.46 -14.28
CA VAL A 9 13.86 -10.75 -14.12
C VAL A 9 13.79 -9.37 -14.76
N ASP A 10 13.35 -9.27 -16.02
CA ASP A 10 13.23 -7.99 -16.73
C ASP A 10 12.28 -7.02 -16.03
N THR A 11 11.25 -7.54 -15.35
CA THR A 11 10.29 -6.73 -14.59
C THR A 11 10.85 -6.24 -13.24
N LEU A 12 11.63 -7.07 -12.55
CA LEU A 12 12.13 -6.77 -11.20
C LEU A 12 13.50 -6.07 -11.20
N LEU A 13 14.31 -6.28 -12.24
CA LEU A 13 15.67 -5.77 -12.36
C LEU A 13 15.75 -4.24 -12.22
N PRO A 14 14.86 -3.43 -12.83
CA PRO A 14 14.89 -1.98 -12.65
C PRO A 14 14.68 -1.56 -11.19
N GLY A 15 13.77 -2.23 -10.47
CA GLY A 15 13.50 -1.97 -9.06
C GLY A 15 14.66 -2.35 -8.14
N LEU A 16 15.31 -3.48 -8.43
CA LEU A 16 16.52 -3.92 -7.73
C LEU A 16 17.70 -2.96 -7.96
N ILE A 17 17.93 -2.54 -9.21
CA ILE A 17 18.97 -1.55 -9.55
C ILE A 17 18.67 -0.22 -8.85
N ALA A 18 17.42 0.25 -8.88
CA ALA A 18 17.03 1.46 -8.17
C ALA A 18 17.30 1.36 -6.66
N CYS A 19 16.95 0.24 -6.02
CA CYS A 19 17.25 0.02 -4.60
C CYS A 19 18.75 0.03 -4.32
N LEU A 20 19.57 -0.60 -5.17
CA LEU A 20 21.03 -0.58 -5.03
C LEU A 20 21.60 0.83 -5.19
N LEU A 21 21.15 1.60 -6.18
CA LEU A 21 21.55 3.00 -6.34
C LEU A 21 21.12 3.86 -5.16
N PHE A 22 19.91 3.64 -4.65
CA PHE A 22 19.41 4.28 -3.42
C PHE A 22 20.09 3.80 -2.14
N ILE A 23 20.87 2.72 -2.14
CA ILE A 23 21.73 2.36 -0.99
C ILE A 23 23.07 3.10 -1.06
N LEU A 24 23.52 3.44 -2.28
CA LEU A 24 24.81 4.08 -2.52
C LEU A 24 24.75 5.61 -2.40
N VAL A 25 23.61 6.22 -2.72
CA VAL A 25 23.43 7.69 -2.70
C VAL A 25 23.24 8.23 -1.28
N PRO A 26 22.20 7.85 -0.52
CA PRO A 26 22.16 8.04 0.92
C PRO A 26 23.04 7.00 1.62
N LYS A 27 23.56 7.30 2.81
CA LYS A 27 24.25 6.30 3.63
C LYS A 27 23.30 5.11 3.93
N PRO A 28 23.82 3.88 4.10
CA PRO A 28 22.99 2.68 4.28
C PRO A 28 21.95 2.79 5.40
N GLU A 29 22.30 3.44 6.50
CA GLU A 29 21.40 3.67 7.64
C GLU A 29 20.16 4.48 7.24
N THR A 30 20.37 5.58 6.51
CA THR A 30 19.30 6.45 6.01
C THR A 30 18.43 5.76 4.95
N PHE A 31 19.03 4.91 4.11
CA PHE A 31 18.26 4.09 3.17
C PHE A 31 17.33 3.12 3.91
N ILE A 32 17.84 2.43 4.93
CA ILE A 32 17.06 1.44 5.69
C ILE A 32 15.89 2.12 6.40
N GLU A 33 16.11 3.29 7.00
CA GLU A 33 15.06 4.09 7.64
C GLU A 33 14.00 4.54 6.61
N TRP A 34 14.42 5.12 5.50
CA TRP A 34 13.51 5.50 4.40
C TRP A 34 12.71 4.31 3.86
N PHE A 35 13.36 3.18 3.64
CA PHE A 35 12.73 1.98 3.09
C PHE A 35 11.65 1.44 4.03
N LYS A 36 11.90 1.46 5.34
CA LYS A 36 10.91 1.11 6.37
C LYS A 36 9.76 2.11 6.40
N GLU A 37 10.04 3.39 6.56
CA GLU A 37 9.03 4.41 6.84
C GLU A 37 8.20 4.84 5.63
N LYS A 38 8.77 4.76 4.43
CA LYS A 38 8.13 5.25 3.21
C LYS A 38 7.70 4.07 2.34
N THR A 39 8.65 3.24 1.91
CA THR A 39 8.41 2.22 0.89
C THR A 39 7.55 1.07 1.42
N MET A 40 7.91 0.48 2.57
CA MET A 40 7.11 -0.61 3.16
C MET A 40 5.73 -0.11 3.59
N VAL A 41 5.67 1.02 4.30
CA VAL A 41 4.39 1.62 4.72
C VAL A 41 3.49 1.89 3.52
N TYR A 42 4.00 2.55 2.48
CA TYR A 42 3.22 2.84 1.28
C TYR A 42 2.72 1.57 0.59
N THR A 43 3.57 0.54 0.50
CA THR A 43 3.20 -0.76 -0.08
C THR A 43 2.08 -1.42 0.71
N ILE A 44 2.19 -1.45 2.04
CA ILE A 44 1.16 -2.01 2.93
C ILE A 44 -0.14 -1.21 2.80
N PHE A 45 -0.10 0.12 2.79
CA PHE A 45 -1.30 0.94 2.60
C PHE A 45 -1.99 0.66 1.27
N THR A 46 -1.20 0.68 0.19
CA THR A 46 -1.71 0.55 -1.18
C THR A 46 -2.29 -0.83 -1.43
N PHE A 47 -1.63 -1.88 -0.95
CA PHE A 47 -1.98 -3.26 -1.29
C PHE A 47 -2.78 -3.98 -0.20
N PHE A 48 -2.76 -3.53 1.05
CA PHE A 48 -3.52 -4.12 2.15
C PHE A 48 -4.62 -3.19 2.68
N TYR A 49 -4.27 -2.08 3.35
CA TYR A 49 -5.25 -1.28 4.08
C TYR A 49 -6.32 -0.68 3.16
N VAL A 50 -5.93 -0.09 2.02
CA VAL A 50 -6.89 0.55 1.10
C VAL A 50 -7.84 -0.47 0.45
N PRO A 51 -7.37 -1.60 -0.12
CA PRO A 51 -8.28 -2.61 -0.66
C PRO A 51 -9.26 -3.17 0.39
N ILE A 52 -8.78 -3.50 1.59
CA ILE A 52 -9.64 -4.00 2.67
C ILE A 52 -10.66 -2.92 3.07
N ALA A 53 -10.22 -1.68 3.25
CA ALA A 53 -11.10 -0.58 3.60
C ALA A 53 -12.16 -0.32 2.52
N LYS A 54 -11.79 -0.35 1.23
CA LYS A 54 -12.75 -0.26 0.12
C LYS A 54 -13.77 -1.39 0.15
N ILE A 55 -13.35 -2.63 0.42
CA ILE A 55 -14.26 -3.78 0.55
C ILE A 55 -15.25 -3.54 1.70
N LEU A 56 -14.78 -3.04 2.85
CA LEU A 56 -15.63 -2.74 4.01
C LEU A 56 -16.64 -1.63 3.73
N VAL A 57 -16.20 -0.52 3.12
CA VAL A 57 -17.06 0.63 2.81
C VAL A 57 -18.10 0.28 1.74
N THR A 58 -17.67 -0.39 0.66
CA THR A 58 -18.57 -0.74 -0.45
C THR A 58 -19.41 -1.99 -0.19
N LYS A 59 -19.03 -2.77 0.85
CA LYS A 59 -19.60 -4.10 1.16
C LYS A 59 -19.54 -5.07 -0.02
N LYS A 60 -18.61 -4.89 -0.95
CA LYS A 60 -18.46 -5.71 -2.16
C LYS A 60 -17.02 -6.20 -2.31
N TYR A 61 -16.88 -7.50 -2.50
CA TYR A 61 -15.59 -8.11 -2.80
C TYR A 61 -15.38 -8.22 -4.32
N SER A 62 -14.19 -7.83 -4.80
CA SER A 62 -13.73 -8.09 -6.16
C SER A 62 -12.52 -9.02 -6.12
N LYS A 63 -12.49 -10.02 -7.01
CA LYS A 63 -11.32 -10.92 -7.18
C LYS A 63 -10.05 -10.16 -7.59
N ALA A 64 -10.19 -8.95 -8.15
CA ALA A 64 -9.05 -8.09 -8.46
C ALA A 64 -8.26 -7.68 -7.20
N TYR A 65 -8.88 -7.73 -6.01
CA TYR A 65 -8.23 -7.38 -4.75
C TYR A 65 -7.46 -8.55 -4.11
N THR A 66 -7.68 -9.80 -4.54
CA THR A 66 -7.07 -10.97 -3.90
C THR A 66 -5.54 -10.91 -3.94
N ALA A 67 -4.95 -10.71 -5.12
CA ALA A 67 -3.50 -10.67 -5.29
C ALA A 67 -2.85 -9.44 -4.60
N PRO A 68 -3.41 -8.22 -4.71
CA PRO A 68 -2.99 -7.07 -3.90
C PRO A 68 -2.97 -7.37 -2.40
N ILE A 69 -4.06 -7.91 -1.83
CA ILE A 69 -4.15 -8.17 -0.39
C ILE A 69 -3.08 -9.17 0.05
N LEU A 70 -2.87 -10.25 -0.72
CA LEU A 70 -1.82 -11.23 -0.46
C LEU A 70 -0.43 -10.59 -0.47
N LEU A 71 -0.14 -9.74 -1.45
CA LEU A 71 1.12 -8.99 -1.52
C LEU A 71 1.26 -8.07 -0.29
N GLY A 72 0.20 -7.35 0.07
CA GLY A 72 0.17 -6.50 1.24
C GLY A 72 0.45 -7.26 2.55
N ILE A 73 -0.08 -8.48 2.71
CA ILE A 73 0.21 -9.36 3.87
C ILE A 73 1.68 -9.76 3.90
N ILE A 74 2.27 -10.11 2.75
CA ILE A 74 3.69 -10.48 2.65
C ILE A 74 4.60 -9.33 3.09
N PHE A 75 4.23 -8.08 2.83
CA PHE A 75 4.96 -6.90 3.31
C PHE A 75 4.61 -6.51 4.76
N LEU A 76 3.38 -6.74 5.20
CA LEU A 76 2.92 -6.40 6.54
C LEU A 76 3.61 -7.23 7.62
N ILE A 77 3.77 -8.54 7.40
CA ILE A 77 4.41 -9.45 8.38
C ILE A 77 5.84 -9.01 8.75
N PRO A 78 6.79 -8.87 7.79
CA PRO A 78 8.15 -8.43 8.10
C PRO A 78 8.17 -7.01 8.65
N TYR A 79 7.31 -6.11 8.15
CA TYR A 79 7.21 -4.75 8.68
C TYR A 79 6.77 -4.72 10.15
N ALA A 80 5.75 -5.51 10.51
CA ALA A 80 5.26 -5.62 11.87
C ALA A 80 6.32 -6.18 12.83
N ILE A 81 7.13 -7.14 12.38
CA ILE A 81 8.26 -7.68 13.16
C ILE A 81 9.35 -6.62 13.35
N ILE A 82 9.75 -5.93 12.28
CA ILE A 82 10.80 -4.91 12.30
C ILE A 82 10.42 -3.73 13.20
N MET A 83 9.16 -3.32 13.16
CA MET A 83 8.65 -2.17 13.90
C MET A 83 8.03 -2.55 15.25
N ASN A 84 8.06 -3.83 15.62
CA ASN A 84 7.45 -4.39 16.84
C ASN A 84 5.98 -3.97 17.03
N LEU A 85 5.20 -4.03 15.95
CA LEU A 85 3.79 -3.64 15.97
C LEU A 85 2.92 -4.72 16.61
N SER A 86 2.02 -4.28 17.47
CA SER A 86 0.96 -5.11 18.03
C SER A 86 -0.19 -5.31 17.02
N LEU A 87 -0.94 -6.40 17.19
CA LEU A 87 -2.16 -6.64 16.40
C LEU A 87 -3.16 -5.47 16.54
N ASN A 88 -3.22 -4.85 17.72
CA ASN A 88 -4.10 -3.71 17.98
C ASN A 88 -3.76 -2.51 17.10
N GLU A 89 -2.48 -2.18 16.92
CA GLU A 89 -2.05 -1.07 16.07
C GLU A 89 -2.40 -1.30 14.59
N VAL A 90 -2.28 -2.54 14.12
CA VAL A 90 -2.70 -2.93 12.75
C VAL A 90 -4.21 -2.72 12.56
N ILE A 91 -5.02 -3.16 13.53
CA ILE A 91 -6.48 -2.99 13.48
C ILE A 91 -6.87 -1.51 13.55
N ILE A 92 -6.26 -0.73 14.44
CA ILE A 92 -6.50 0.72 14.55
C ILE A 92 -6.19 1.42 13.23
N THR A 93 -5.06 1.10 12.60
CA THR A 93 -4.66 1.67 11.31
C THR A 93 -5.69 1.34 10.21
N LEU A 94 -6.20 0.11 10.19
CA LEU A 94 -7.26 -0.28 9.27
C LEU A 94 -8.54 0.53 9.50
N LEU A 95 -8.98 0.68 10.76
CA LEU A 95 -10.18 1.45 11.11
C LEU A 95 -10.03 2.93 10.72
N GLN A 96 -8.87 3.54 11.00
CA GLN A 96 -8.57 4.91 10.59
C GLN A 96 -8.64 5.07 9.07
N THR A 97 -8.13 4.08 8.32
CA THR A 97 -8.19 4.08 6.85
C THR A 97 -9.63 4.01 6.33
N VAL A 98 -10.48 3.16 6.95
CA VAL A 98 -11.91 3.08 6.63
C VAL A 98 -12.60 4.42 6.86
N VAL A 99 -12.38 5.06 8.01
CA VAL A 99 -12.95 6.36 8.35
C VAL A 99 -12.50 7.42 7.33
N ALA A 100 -11.21 7.50 7.04
CA ALA A 100 -10.67 8.47 6.08
C ALA A 100 -11.30 8.32 4.69
N ILE A 101 -11.33 7.10 4.14
CA ILE A 101 -11.94 6.85 2.83
C ILE A 101 -13.43 7.22 2.83
N SER A 102 -14.14 6.92 3.91
CA SER A 102 -15.57 7.23 4.03
C SER A 102 -15.81 8.74 4.03
N VAL A 103 -15.06 9.48 4.84
CA VAL A 103 -15.18 10.95 4.95
C VAL A 103 -14.80 11.62 3.64
N PHE A 104 -13.66 11.26 3.04
CA PHE A 104 -13.24 11.86 1.77
C PHE A 104 -14.23 11.55 0.65
N SER A 105 -14.73 10.32 0.55
CA SER A 105 -15.76 9.95 -0.42
C SER A 105 -17.02 10.83 -0.27
N THR A 106 -17.49 11.05 0.97
CA THR A 106 -18.63 11.94 1.22
C THR A 106 -18.34 13.38 0.81
N ILE A 107 -17.18 13.93 1.17
CA ILE A 107 -16.81 15.31 0.85
C ILE A 107 -16.72 15.51 -0.68
N PHE A 108 -16.03 14.61 -1.39
CA PHE A 108 -15.88 14.71 -2.84
C PHE A 108 -17.22 14.63 -3.56
N ASN A 109 -18.10 13.70 -3.16
CA ASN A 109 -19.45 13.61 -3.74
C ASN A 109 -20.28 14.88 -3.50
N LEU A 110 -20.12 15.52 -2.33
CA LEU A 110 -20.81 16.79 -2.05
C LEU A 110 -20.28 17.92 -2.93
N ILE A 111 -18.96 17.99 -3.13
CA ILE A 111 -18.34 18.99 -4.01
C ILE A 111 -18.78 18.79 -5.46
N GLU A 112 -18.73 17.56 -5.98
CA GLU A 112 -19.19 17.23 -7.33
C GLU A 112 -20.66 17.65 -7.54
N GLY A 113 -21.54 17.34 -6.59
CA GLY A 113 -22.95 17.73 -6.65
C GLY A 113 -23.19 19.24 -6.60
N GLU A 114 -22.32 20.02 -5.95
CA GLU A 114 -22.41 21.50 -5.98
C GLU A 114 -21.86 22.08 -7.29
N VAL A 115 -20.80 21.49 -7.86
CA VAL A 115 -20.25 21.91 -9.15
C VAL A 115 -21.23 21.64 -10.29
N GLU A 116 -21.90 20.49 -10.30
CA GLU A 116 -22.93 20.16 -11.29
C GLU A 116 -24.14 21.12 -11.24
N LYS A 117 -24.48 21.68 -10.08
CA LYS A 117 -25.56 22.69 -9.96
C LYS A 117 -25.17 24.06 -10.53
N LEU A 118 -23.88 24.32 -10.68
CA LEU A 118 -23.34 25.60 -11.16
C LEU A 118 -23.03 25.58 -12.67
N SER A 119 -23.07 24.41 -13.32
CA SER A 119 -22.91 24.21 -14.77
C SER A 119 -24.25 24.14 -15.50
#